data_AF-A0A4R6QJ57-F1
#
_entry.id   AF-A0A4R6QJ57-F1
#
_cell.length_a   1.000
_cell.length_b   1.000
_cell.length_c   1.000
_cell.angle_alpha   90.00
_cell.angle_beta   90.00
_cell.angle_gamma   90.00
#
_symmetry.space_group_name_H-M   'P 1'
#
loop_
_entity.id
_entity.type
_entity.pdbx_description
1 polymer ?
#
loop_
_entity_poly.entity_id
_entity_poly.type
_entity_poly.pdbx_seq_one_letter_code
_entity_poly.pdbx_strand_id
1 'polypeptide(L)'
;MDDPNAEFEEKARAWRDELAEIARTRWKHIKSSEARAQAVLDQFFKYEDTPYETNDSEDFFNEMQLLDESIKICLDSRSMWHFIELAAQVVISSNASGLAGKRHAENRAMKAEVFAWLDANMAQYKSMDAAAQAIAGVVVPVTFRTARDWVVGWKKLRSAGTP
;
A
#
# COMPACT_ATOMS: atom_id res chain seq x y z
N MET A 1 -5.71 46.88 27.65
CA MET A 1 -6.37 45.56 27.75
C MET A 1 -5.78 44.79 26.60
N ASP A 2 -4.72 44.03 26.88
CA ASP A 2 -4.02 43.28 25.83
C ASP A 2 -4.98 42.22 25.31
N ASP A 3 -5.18 42.21 24.00
CA ASP A 3 -6.04 41.25 23.33
C ASP A 3 -5.34 39.88 23.35
N PRO A 4 -5.84 38.90 24.13
CA PRO A 4 -5.20 37.59 24.23
C PRO A 4 -5.22 36.83 22.90
N ASN A 5 -6.05 37.25 21.93
CA ASN A 5 -6.05 36.69 20.59
C ASN A 5 -4.86 37.20 19.75
N ALA A 6 -4.35 38.40 20.02
CA ALA A 6 -3.22 38.98 19.29
C ALA A 6 -1.90 38.21 19.55
N GLU A 7 -1.66 37.81 20.80
CA GLU A 7 -0.47 37.02 21.17
C GLU A 7 -0.52 35.61 20.53
N PHE A 8 -1.70 35.01 20.46
CA PHE A 8 -1.90 33.71 19.81
C PHE A 8 -1.65 33.80 18.30
N GLU A 9 -2.19 34.81 17.62
CA GLU A 9 -1.99 35.03 16.19
C GLU A 9 -0.52 35.30 15.83
N GLU A 10 0.21 36.01 16.70
CA GLU A 10 1.63 36.26 16.53
C GLU A 10 2.44 34.96 16.63
N LYS A 11 2.18 34.13 17.64
CA LYS A 11 2.81 32.81 17.78
C LYS A 11 2.51 31.90 16.59
N ALA A 12 1.26 31.86 16.13
CA ALA A 12 0.86 31.08 14.97
C ALA A 12 1.54 31.57 13.67
N ARG A 13 1.80 32.87 13.54
CA ARG A 13 2.54 33.43 12.41
C ARG A 13 4.02 33.04 12.47
N ALA A 14 4.67 33.21 13.63
CA ALA A 14 6.07 32.83 13.82
C ALA A 14 6.30 31.34 13.54
N TRP A 15 5.39 30.49 14.00
CA TRP A 15 5.42 29.04 13.75
C TRP A 15 5.29 28.70 12.25
N ARG A 16 4.37 29.35 11.52
CA ARG A 16 4.28 29.19 10.05
C ARG A 16 5.54 29.65 9.33
N ASP A 17 6.12 30.78 9.75
CA ASP A 17 7.35 31.31 9.15
C ASP A 17 8.54 30.37 9.37
N GLU A 18 8.61 29.73 10.54
CA GLU A 18 9.60 28.69 10.84
C GLU A 18 9.46 27.49 9.89
N LEU A 19 8.24 26.96 9.73
CA LEU A 19 7.97 25.85 8.81
C LEU A 19 8.27 26.21 7.35
N ALA A 20 7.97 27.44 6.94
CA ALA A 20 8.33 27.94 5.61
C ALA A 20 9.85 28.00 5.43
N GLU A 21 10.62 28.39 6.45
CA GLU A 21 12.08 28.38 6.37
C GLU A 21 12.66 26.96 6.30
N ILE A 22 12.09 26.03 7.07
CA ILE A 22 12.41 24.61 6.99
C ILE A 22 12.16 24.10 5.57
N ALA A 23 10.98 24.38 5.00
CA ALA A 23 10.60 24.01 3.64
C ALA A 23 11.57 24.60 2.60
N ARG A 24 11.88 25.89 2.69
CA ARG A 24 12.86 26.56 1.81
C ARG A 24 14.21 25.86 1.88
N THR A 25 14.72 25.58 3.08
CA THR A 25 16.01 24.90 3.22
C THR A 25 15.98 23.47 2.67
N ARG A 26 14.89 22.75 2.92
CA ARG A 26 14.68 21.37 2.50
C ARG A 26 14.58 21.22 0.99
N TRP A 27 13.97 22.17 0.27
CA TRP A 27 13.64 21.96 -1.15
C TRP A 27 14.29 22.94 -2.13
N LYS A 28 14.90 24.06 -1.68
CA LYS A 28 15.55 25.05 -2.57
C LYS A 28 16.66 24.47 -3.47
N HIS A 29 17.27 23.37 -3.06
CA HIS A 29 18.40 22.78 -3.76
C HIS A 29 17.97 21.79 -4.85
N ILE A 30 16.69 21.42 -4.93
CA ILE A 30 16.18 20.48 -5.91
C ILE A 30 16.01 21.20 -7.24
N LYS A 31 16.83 20.85 -8.23
CA LYS A 31 16.87 21.55 -9.53
C LYS A 31 16.03 20.89 -10.61
N SER A 32 15.90 19.56 -10.59
CA SER A 32 15.17 18.83 -11.62
C SER A 32 13.66 18.97 -11.42
N SER A 33 12.91 19.18 -12.50
CA SER A 33 11.46 19.22 -12.50
C SER A 33 10.85 17.90 -12.03
N GLU A 34 11.47 16.78 -12.39
CA GLU A 34 11.08 15.43 -11.94
C GLU A 34 11.31 15.25 -10.44
N ALA A 35 12.51 15.61 -9.95
CA ALA A 35 12.83 15.48 -8.53
C ALA A 35 11.97 16.41 -7.65
N ARG A 36 11.59 17.58 -8.16
CA ARG A 36 10.66 18.50 -7.49
C ARG A 36 9.25 17.91 -7.43
N ALA A 37 8.77 17.32 -8.53
CA ALA A 37 7.49 16.61 -8.55
C ALA A 37 7.47 15.44 -7.56
N GLN A 38 8.53 14.64 -7.53
CA GLN A 38 8.67 13.54 -6.58
C GLN A 38 8.65 14.03 -5.13
N ALA A 39 9.33 15.14 -4.83
CA ALA A 39 9.35 15.70 -3.47
C ALA A 39 7.96 16.10 -2.96
N VAL A 40 7.08 16.62 -3.83
CA VAL A 40 5.68 16.93 -3.48
C VAL A 40 4.91 15.63 -3.23
N LEU A 41 5.07 14.64 -4.10
CA LEU A 41 4.39 13.35 -3.96
C LEU A 41 4.80 12.62 -2.67
N ASP A 42 6.08 12.62 -2.33
CA ASP A 42 6.59 12.03 -1.09
C ASP A 42 6.02 12.75 0.14
N GLN A 43 5.94 14.08 0.09
CA GLN A 43 5.37 14.88 1.18
C GLN A 43 3.86 14.64 1.33
N PHE A 44 3.14 14.44 0.21
CA PHE A 44 1.72 14.07 0.23
C PHE A 44 1.50 12.74 0.94
N PHE A 45 2.30 11.71 0.65
CA PHE A 45 2.17 10.42 1.34
C PHE A 45 2.53 10.49 2.82
N LYS A 46 3.52 11.31 3.19
CA LYS A 46 3.82 11.56 4.61
C LYS A 46 2.64 12.17 5.35
N TYR A 47 1.99 13.15 4.74
CA TYR A 47 0.78 13.75 5.28
C TYR A 47 -0.36 12.72 5.40
N GLU A 48 -0.59 11.92 4.36
CA GLU A 48 -1.65 10.89 4.37
C GLU A 48 -1.40 9.78 5.42
N ASP A 49 -0.13 9.42 5.66
CA ASP A 49 0.27 8.44 6.68
C ASP A 49 0.20 9.00 8.11
N THR A 50 -0.07 10.30 8.30
CA THR A 50 -0.24 10.86 9.66
C THR A 50 -1.52 10.33 10.32
N PRO A 51 -1.45 9.76 11.54
CA PRO A 51 -2.64 9.21 12.20
C PRO A 51 -3.70 10.28 12.51
N TYR A 52 -4.93 10.08 12.02
CA TYR A 52 -6.07 10.98 12.30
C TYR A 52 -6.52 11.00 13.78
N GLU A 53 -6.16 10.00 14.58
CA GLU A 53 -6.46 9.97 16.02
C GLU A 53 -5.73 11.09 16.80
N THR A 54 -4.83 11.81 16.13
CA THR A 54 -4.15 12.99 16.63
C THR A 54 -4.53 14.26 15.86
N ASN A 55 -5.81 14.46 15.49
CA ASN A 55 -6.26 15.68 14.77
C ASN A 55 -5.98 17.01 15.50
N ASP A 56 -5.59 16.97 16.77
CA ASP A 56 -5.10 18.12 17.55
C ASP A 56 -3.57 18.10 17.77
N SER A 57 -2.82 17.19 17.12
CA SER A 57 -1.36 17.16 17.23
C SER A 57 -0.72 18.18 16.31
N GLU A 58 0.30 18.82 16.88
CA GLU A 58 1.24 19.68 16.17
C GLU A 58 1.81 18.98 14.93
N ASP A 59 2.03 17.67 14.99
CA ASP A 59 2.54 16.85 13.88
C ASP A 59 1.62 16.87 12.65
N PHE A 60 0.30 16.74 12.84
CA PHE A 60 -0.65 16.82 11.73
C PHE A 60 -0.61 18.18 11.05
N PHE A 61 -0.64 19.26 11.84
CA PHE A 61 -0.58 20.63 11.32
C PHE A 61 0.77 20.95 10.67
N ASN A 62 1.88 20.42 11.21
CA ASN A 62 3.22 20.53 10.63
C ASN A 62 3.25 19.91 9.24
N GLU A 63 2.82 18.65 9.10
CA GLU A 63 2.87 17.94 7.81
C GLU A 63 1.94 18.56 6.77
N MET A 64 0.78 19.08 7.20
CA MET A 64 -0.12 19.85 6.32
C MET A 64 0.53 21.14 5.80
N GLN A 65 1.16 21.93 6.67
CA GLN A 65 1.85 23.17 6.28
C GLN A 65 3.07 22.86 5.40
N LEU A 66 3.83 21.80 5.71
CA LEU A 66 4.94 21.35 4.89
C LEU A 66 4.48 20.87 3.52
N LEU A 67 3.32 20.23 3.41
CA LEU A 67 2.73 19.87 2.12
C LEU A 67 2.42 21.13 1.28
N ASP A 68 1.75 22.12 1.86
CA ASP A 68 1.44 23.38 1.18
C ASP A 68 2.71 24.11 0.71
N GLU A 69 3.72 24.20 1.56
CA GLU A 69 5.01 24.80 1.20
C GLU A 69 5.76 23.97 0.13
N SER A 70 5.65 22.64 0.18
CA SER A 70 6.22 21.79 -0.88
C SER A 70 5.57 22.09 -2.23
N ILE A 71 4.24 22.29 -2.27
CA ILE A 71 3.51 22.62 -3.49
C ILE A 71 3.98 23.97 -4.01
N LYS A 72 4.04 25.00 -3.16
CA LYS A 72 4.48 26.35 -3.54
C LYS A 72 5.92 26.38 -4.07
N ILE A 73 6.83 25.65 -3.43
CA ILE A 73 8.26 25.67 -3.77
C ILE A 73 8.55 24.75 -4.96
N CYS A 74 7.94 23.57 -5.01
CA CYS A 74 8.33 22.51 -5.94
C CYS A 74 7.43 22.40 -7.17
N LEU A 75 6.17 22.85 -7.12
CA LEU A 75 5.20 22.63 -8.20
C LEU A 75 5.02 23.87 -9.08
N ASP A 76 5.85 23.98 -10.13
CA ASP A 76 5.70 24.97 -11.19
C ASP A 76 5.19 24.33 -12.48
N SER A 77 5.02 25.13 -13.53
CA SER A 77 4.49 24.66 -14.82
C SER A 77 5.31 23.54 -15.47
N ARG A 78 6.60 23.38 -15.14
CA ARG A 78 7.45 22.30 -15.67
C ARG A 78 7.37 21.04 -14.81
N SER A 79 7.42 21.16 -13.49
CA SER A 79 7.32 20.01 -12.58
C SER A 79 5.90 19.45 -12.47
N MET A 80 4.87 20.26 -12.72
CA MET A 80 3.47 19.82 -12.65
C MET A 80 3.16 18.66 -13.61
N TRP A 81 3.76 18.65 -14.81
CA TRP A 81 3.59 17.54 -15.75
C TRP A 81 4.15 16.23 -15.21
N HIS A 82 5.36 16.26 -14.64
CA HIS A 82 5.96 15.10 -13.99
C HIS A 82 5.15 14.64 -12.78
N PHE A 83 4.56 15.57 -12.02
CA PHE A 83 3.72 15.24 -10.88
C PHE A 83 2.46 14.47 -11.32
N ILE A 84 1.77 14.93 -12.38
CA ILE A 84 0.61 14.23 -12.94
C ILE A 84 0.99 12.82 -13.42
N GLU A 85 2.15 12.70 -14.09
CA GLU A 85 2.66 11.41 -14.55
C GLU A 85 2.93 10.45 -13.38
N LEU A 86 3.63 10.92 -12.35
CA LEU A 86 3.91 10.14 -11.15
C LEU A 86 2.61 9.73 -10.43
N ALA A 87 1.65 10.65 -10.28
CA ALA A 87 0.35 10.34 -9.68
C ALA A 87 -0.41 9.27 -10.47
N ALA A 88 -0.38 9.34 -11.80
CA ALA A 88 -0.99 8.31 -12.65
C ALA A 88 -0.30 6.95 -12.47
N GLN A 89 1.04 6.92 -12.39
CA GLN A 89 1.81 5.70 -12.15
C GLN A 89 1.50 5.06 -10.80
N VAL A 90 1.37 5.88 -9.74
CA VAL A 90 0.94 5.40 -8.41
C VAL A 90 -0.40 4.69 -8.53
N VAL A 91 -1.42 5.32 -9.13
CA VAL A 91 -2.77 4.74 -9.25
C VAL A 91 -2.73 3.42 -10.02
N ILE A 92 -1.98 3.36 -11.12
CA ILE A 92 -1.83 2.14 -11.91
C ILE A 92 -1.20 1.02 -11.08
N SER A 93 -0.12 1.32 -10.36
CA SER A 93 0.60 0.33 -9.55
C SER A 93 -0.21 -0.17 -8.35
N SER A 94 -0.94 0.72 -7.67
CA SER A 94 -1.85 0.38 -6.57
C SER A 94 -3.02 -0.48 -7.02
N ASN A 95 -3.58 -0.20 -8.20
CA ASN A 95 -4.62 -1.05 -8.79
C ASN A 95 -4.08 -2.44 -9.13
N ALA A 96 -2.87 -2.52 -9.69
CA ALA A 96 -2.23 -3.79 -10.01
C ALA A 96 -1.95 -4.63 -8.75
N SER A 97 -1.45 -4.01 -7.67
CA SER A 97 -1.18 -4.68 -6.41
C SER A 97 -2.49 -5.15 -5.73
N GLY A 98 -3.54 -4.32 -5.75
CA GLY A 98 -4.87 -4.70 -5.25
C GLY A 98 -5.49 -5.88 -6.01
N LEU A 99 -5.37 -5.89 -7.34
CA LEU A 99 -5.82 -7.00 -8.19
C LEU A 99 -5.02 -8.28 -7.93
N ALA A 100 -3.69 -8.18 -7.76
CA ALA A 100 -2.84 -9.31 -7.39
C ALA A 100 -3.22 -9.87 -6.01
N GLY A 101 -3.47 -8.99 -5.03
CA GLY A 101 -3.95 -9.36 -3.70
C GLY A 101 -5.26 -10.16 -3.75
N LYS A 102 -6.24 -9.72 -4.56
CA LYS A 102 -7.51 -10.43 -4.77
C LYS A 102 -7.29 -11.82 -5.38
N ARG A 103 -6.48 -11.93 -6.45
CA ARG A 103 -6.14 -13.22 -7.07
C ARG A 103 -5.44 -14.17 -6.09
N HIS A 104 -4.55 -13.66 -5.24
CA HIS A 104 -3.91 -14.47 -4.20
C HIS A 104 -4.89 -14.91 -3.12
N ALA A 105 -5.86 -14.07 -2.75
CA ALA A 105 -6.92 -14.44 -1.82
C ALA A 105 -7.81 -15.55 -2.38
N GLU A 106 -8.25 -15.42 -3.64
CA GLU A 106 -9.02 -16.44 -4.36
C GLU A 106 -8.25 -17.77 -4.44
N ASN A 107 -6.97 -17.73 -4.83
CA ASN A 107 -6.12 -18.91 -4.87
C ASN A 107 -5.94 -19.57 -3.49
N ARG A 108 -5.84 -18.78 -2.41
CA ARG A 108 -5.76 -19.31 -1.05
C ARG A 108 -7.08 -19.94 -0.62
N ALA A 109 -8.22 -19.33 -0.94
CA ALA A 109 -9.54 -19.85 -0.65
C ALA A 109 -9.78 -21.19 -1.36
N MET A 110 -9.53 -21.26 -2.67
CA MET A 110 -9.63 -22.49 -3.46
C MET A 110 -8.70 -23.60 -2.93
N LYS A 111 -7.47 -23.24 -2.53
CA LYS A 111 -6.53 -24.20 -1.96
C LYS A 111 -7.01 -24.74 -0.60
N ALA A 112 -7.62 -23.89 0.23
CA ALA A 112 -8.20 -24.31 1.50
C ALA A 112 -9.39 -25.26 1.29
N GLU A 113 -10.26 -24.95 0.33
CA GLU A 113 -11.37 -25.83 -0.08
C GLU A 113 -10.86 -27.19 -0.56
N VAL A 114 -9.84 -27.22 -1.42
CA VAL A 114 -9.20 -28.46 -1.87
C VAL A 114 -8.63 -29.26 -0.70
N PHE A 115 -8.03 -28.60 0.29
CA PHE A 115 -7.46 -29.29 1.44
C PHE A 115 -8.55 -29.91 2.33
N ALA A 116 -9.64 -29.19 2.57
CA ALA A 116 -10.80 -29.72 3.29
C ALA A 116 -11.44 -30.90 2.55
N TRP A 117 -11.55 -30.81 1.22
CA TRP A 117 -12.04 -31.90 0.39
C TRP A 117 -11.12 -33.13 0.44
N LEU A 118 -9.80 -32.93 0.40
CA LEU A 118 -8.83 -34.01 0.52
C LEU A 118 -8.88 -34.69 1.90
N ASP A 119 -9.14 -33.95 2.98
CA ASP A 119 -9.31 -34.55 4.31
C ASP A 119 -10.46 -35.56 4.37
N ALA A 120 -11.56 -35.27 3.67
CA ALA A 120 -12.71 -36.15 3.62
C ALA A 120 -12.59 -37.30 2.59
N ASN A 121 -11.87 -37.08 1.49
CA ASN A 121 -11.95 -37.97 0.32
C ASN A 121 -10.65 -38.68 -0.04
N MET A 122 -9.47 -38.27 0.45
CA MET A 122 -8.19 -38.80 -0.01
C MET A 122 -8.06 -40.32 0.19
N ALA A 123 -8.64 -40.87 1.26
CA ALA A 123 -8.61 -42.32 1.54
C ALA A 123 -9.27 -43.18 0.44
N GLN A 124 -10.15 -42.58 -0.37
CA GLN A 124 -10.86 -43.26 -1.46
C GLN A 124 -10.03 -43.33 -2.76
N TYR A 125 -8.95 -42.55 -2.87
CA TYR A 125 -8.11 -42.48 -4.07
C TYR A 125 -6.80 -43.23 -3.88
N LYS A 126 -6.51 -44.16 -4.80
CA LYS A 126 -5.29 -44.99 -4.79
C LYS A 126 -4.01 -44.21 -5.09
N SER A 127 -4.12 -43.03 -5.72
CA SER A 127 -2.98 -42.20 -6.08
C SER A 127 -3.29 -40.72 -5.99
N MET A 128 -2.24 -39.92 -5.84
CA MET A 128 -2.35 -38.45 -5.81
C MET A 128 -2.76 -37.89 -7.17
N ASP A 129 -2.41 -38.57 -8.27
CA ASP A 129 -2.84 -38.19 -9.61
C ASP A 129 -4.33 -38.42 -9.81
N ALA A 130 -4.88 -39.53 -9.28
CA ALA A 130 -6.32 -39.77 -9.30
C ALA A 130 -7.10 -38.73 -8.48
N ALA A 131 -6.60 -38.38 -7.29
CA ALA A 131 -7.19 -37.31 -6.48
C ALA A 131 -7.12 -35.95 -7.21
N ALA A 132 -6.00 -35.63 -7.86
CA ALA A 132 -5.84 -34.39 -8.61
C ALA A 132 -6.78 -34.29 -9.83
N GLN A 133 -7.06 -35.42 -10.51
CA GLN A 133 -8.08 -35.46 -11.58
C GLN A 133 -9.49 -35.21 -11.04
N ALA A 134 -9.81 -35.73 -9.85
CA ALA A 134 -11.11 -35.51 -9.21
C ALA A 134 -11.29 -34.07 -8.69
N ILE A 135 -10.21 -33.32 -8.50
CA ILE A 135 -10.24 -31.92 -8.07
C ILE A 135 -10.31 -30.97 -9.26
N ALA A 136 -9.47 -31.19 -10.27
CA ALA A 136 -9.26 -30.25 -11.37
C ALA A 136 -10.52 -30.05 -12.22
N GLY A 137 -11.07 -28.82 -12.20
CA GLY A 137 -12.27 -28.46 -12.96
C GLY A 137 -13.58 -29.02 -12.38
N VAL A 138 -13.52 -29.73 -11.24
CA VAL A 138 -14.70 -30.33 -10.58
C VAL A 138 -14.92 -29.71 -9.20
N VAL A 139 -13.92 -29.76 -8.32
CA VAL A 139 -13.99 -29.12 -7.00
C VAL A 139 -13.65 -27.65 -7.11
N VAL A 140 -12.60 -27.32 -7.86
CA VAL A 140 -12.17 -25.94 -8.13
C VAL A 140 -11.77 -25.80 -9.60
N PRO A 141 -11.98 -24.63 -10.22
CA PRO A 141 -11.69 -24.39 -11.64
C PRO A 141 -10.18 -24.16 -11.89
N VAL A 142 -9.35 -25.16 -11.56
CA VAL A 142 -7.89 -25.12 -11.74
C VAL A 142 -7.42 -26.23 -12.66
N THR A 143 -6.23 -26.05 -13.25
CA THR A 143 -5.61 -27.08 -14.08
C THR A 143 -5.19 -28.30 -13.26
N PHE A 144 -5.09 -29.46 -13.91
CA PHE A 144 -4.58 -30.69 -13.29
C PHE A 144 -3.23 -30.49 -12.58
N ARG A 145 -2.30 -29.75 -13.21
CA ARG A 145 -0.97 -29.48 -12.64
C ARG A 145 -1.08 -28.73 -11.30
N THR A 146 -1.91 -27.68 -11.27
CA THR A 146 -2.18 -26.90 -10.06
C THR A 146 -2.81 -27.75 -8.96
N ALA A 147 -3.85 -28.53 -9.30
CA ALA A 147 -4.48 -29.45 -8.35
C ALA A 147 -3.47 -30.45 -7.79
N ARG A 148 -2.61 -31.03 -8.65
CA ARG A 148 -1.57 -31.98 -8.25
C ARG A 148 -0.55 -31.39 -7.30
N ASP A 149 -0.08 -30.17 -7.55
CA ASP A 149 0.84 -29.46 -6.66
C ASP A 149 0.21 -29.21 -5.27
N TRP A 150 -1.09 -28.91 -5.24
CA TRP A 150 -1.81 -28.74 -3.99
C TRP A 150 -1.98 -30.05 -3.23
N VAL A 151 -2.31 -31.16 -3.90
CA VAL A 151 -2.35 -32.50 -3.29
C VAL A 151 -0.98 -32.88 -2.70
N VAL A 152 0.13 -32.52 -3.38
CA VAL A 152 1.49 -32.69 -2.83
C VAL A 152 1.70 -31.86 -1.58
N GLY A 153 1.34 -30.59 -1.61
CA GLY A 153 1.44 -29.70 -0.45
C GLY A 153 0.63 -30.23 0.74
N TRP A 154 -0.60 -30.68 0.49
CA TRP A 154 -1.48 -31.29 1.49
C TRP A 154 -0.82 -32.52 2.15
N LYS A 155 -0.20 -33.40 1.35
CA LYS A 155 0.50 -34.59 1.86
C LYS A 155 1.74 -34.21 2.67
N LYS A 156 2.52 -33.24 2.20
CA LYS A 156 3.74 -32.76 2.90
C LYS A 156 3.43 -32.19 4.28
N LEU A 157 2.35 -31.41 4.41
CA LEU A 157 1.94 -30.84 5.69
C LEU A 157 1.57 -31.92 6.72
N ARG A 158 1.00 -33.04 6.27
CA ARG A 158 0.65 -34.18 7.13
C ARG A 158 1.84 -35.10 7.42
N SER A 159 2.80 -35.22 6.50
CA SER A 159 4.05 -35.95 6.79
C SER A 159 5.00 -35.19 7.70
N ALA A 160 4.98 -33.85 7.66
CA ALA A 160 5.77 -33.00 8.54
C ALA A 160 5.22 -32.91 9.97
N GLY A 161 3.98 -33.38 10.19
CA GLY A 161 3.38 -33.62 11.51
C GLY A 161 3.36 -35.10 11.83
N THR A 162 4.52 -35.69 12.13
CA THR A 162 4.60 -36.93 12.90
C THR A 162 5.16 -36.54 14.29
N PRO A 163 4.50 -36.91 15.41
CA PRO A 163 4.99 -36.63 16.76
C PRO A 163 6.37 -37.25 17.03
#